data_AF-A0A6B3G9C1-F1
#
_entry.id   AF-A0A6B3G9C1-F1
#
_cell.length_a   1.000
_cell.length_b   1.000
_cell.length_c   1.000
_cell.angle_alpha   90.00
_cell.angle_beta   90.00
_cell.angle_gamma   90.00
#
_symmetry.space_group_name_H-M   'P 1'
#
loop_
_entity.id
_entity.type
_entity.pdbx_description
1 polymer ?
#
loop_
_entity_poly.entity_id
_entity_poly.type
_entity_poly.pdbx_seq_one_letter_code
_entity_poly.pdbx_strand_id
1 'polypeptide(L)'
;VHRIQQILDAAHEYGRRVAFVGRSMVRNMGIARDLGYLNVPAGLVVDVKTLDDLPDDEVVLVCTGSQGEPMAALSRMANRDHQIRIVPGDTVILASSLIPGNENAVYRVINGLTRWGANVVHKGNAKVHVSGHASAGELLYFYNICKPKNLMPVHGEWRHLRANAELGALTGVPKDHIVIAEDGVVVDLIDGKAKIVGKVQAGYV
;
A
#
# COMPACT_ATOMS: atom_id res chain seq x y z
N VAL A 1 7.65 -0.26 4.87
CA VAL A 1 9.05 0.04 5.25
C VAL A 1 9.98 0.00 4.04
N HIS A 2 10.12 -1.12 3.32
CA HIS A 2 11.04 -1.21 2.16
C HIS A 2 10.84 -0.16 1.06
N ARG A 3 9.60 0.27 0.80
CA ARG A 3 9.34 1.39 -0.12
C ARG A 3 9.99 2.69 0.35
N ILE A 4 9.92 2.96 1.65
CA ILE A 4 10.56 4.15 2.25
C ILE A 4 12.08 3.98 2.26
N GLN A 5 12.60 2.78 2.54
CA GLN A 5 14.03 2.51 2.44
C GLN A 5 14.58 2.92 1.06
N GLN A 6 13.96 2.49 -0.03
CA GLN A 6 14.37 2.88 -1.39
C GLN A 6 14.30 4.39 -1.63
N ILE A 7 13.36 5.10 -1.00
CA ILE A 7 13.28 6.57 -1.08
C ILE A 7 14.45 7.21 -0.32
N LEU A 8 14.80 6.69 0.86
CA LEU A 8 15.95 7.16 1.63
C LEU A 8 17.25 6.89 0.90
N ASP A 9 17.41 5.70 0.32
CA ASP A 9 18.60 5.31 -0.44
C ASP A 9 18.80 6.25 -1.64
N ALA A 10 17.72 6.50 -2.41
CA ALA A 10 17.76 7.45 -3.52
C ALA A 10 18.03 8.89 -3.05
N ALA A 11 17.38 9.35 -1.98
CA ALA A 11 17.65 10.69 -1.45
C ALA A 11 19.13 10.84 -1.05
N HIS A 12 19.70 9.81 -0.40
CA HIS A 12 21.10 9.81 0.00
C HIS A 12 22.05 9.83 -1.20
N GLU A 13 21.79 9.00 -2.22
CA GLU A 13 22.58 8.92 -3.45
C GLU A 13 22.64 10.27 -4.19
N TYR A 14 21.52 10.99 -4.24
CA TYR A 14 21.42 12.29 -4.91
C TYR A 14 21.68 13.49 -3.99
N GLY A 15 22.26 13.26 -2.80
CA GLY A 15 22.67 14.34 -1.89
C GLY A 15 21.53 15.13 -1.25
N ARG A 16 20.32 14.57 -1.21
CA ARG A 16 19.13 15.22 -0.66
C ARG A 16 18.89 14.86 0.80
N ARG A 17 18.23 15.76 1.53
CA ARG A 17 17.76 15.59 2.90
C ARG A 17 16.28 15.23 2.92
N VAL A 18 15.89 14.39 3.89
CA VAL A 18 14.53 13.85 3.96
C VAL A 18 13.82 14.34 5.22
N ALA A 19 12.57 14.78 5.10
CA ALA A 19 11.69 14.97 6.25
C ALA A 19 10.43 14.10 6.13
N PHE A 20 10.02 13.50 7.25
CA PHE A 20 8.75 12.76 7.35
C PHE A 20 7.61 13.70 7.75
N VAL A 21 6.52 13.69 6.98
CA VAL A 21 5.34 14.53 7.21
C VAL A 21 4.11 13.67 7.47
N GLY A 22 3.44 13.96 8.58
CA GLY A 22 2.21 13.28 9.00
C GLY A 22 2.46 12.29 10.14
N ARG A 23 1.54 12.28 11.12
CA ARG A 23 1.66 11.55 12.38
C ARG A 23 1.98 10.06 12.19
N SER A 24 1.25 9.38 11.29
CA SER A 24 1.46 7.95 11.04
C SER A 24 2.83 7.66 10.41
N MET A 25 3.33 8.54 9.52
CA MET A 25 4.63 8.36 8.89
C MET A 25 5.75 8.51 9.92
N VAL A 26 5.74 9.60 10.68
CA VAL A 26 6.73 9.86 11.74
C VAL A 26 6.76 8.72 12.75
N ARG A 27 5.58 8.30 13.26
CA ARG A 27 5.49 7.23 14.25
C ARG A 27 6.01 5.90 13.71
N ASN A 28 5.54 5.47 12.54
CA ASN A 28 5.88 4.15 12.03
C ASN A 28 7.33 4.07 11.55
N MET A 29 7.90 5.17 11.01
CA MET A 29 9.31 5.20 10.62
C MET A 29 10.24 5.28 11.83
N GLY A 30 9.83 5.94 12.91
CA GLY A 30 10.53 5.89 14.20
C GLY A 30 10.63 4.45 14.71
N ILE A 31 9.49 3.76 14.84
CA ILE A 31 9.46 2.35 15.26
C ILE A 31 10.31 1.46 14.35
N ALA A 32 10.18 1.62 13.03
CA ALA A 32 10.94 0.80 12.08
C ALA A 32 12.46 1.01 12.19
N ARG A 33 12.90 2.26 12.42
CA ARG A 33 14.31 2.58 12.64
C ARG A 33 14.80 2.00 13.97
N ASP A 34 14.06 2.21 15.04
CA ASP A 34 14.45 1.78 16.38
C ASP A 34 14.53 0.25 16.51
N LEU A 35 13.72 -0.48 15.73
CA LEU A 35 13.74 -1.94 15.62
C LEU A 35 14.69 -2.48 14.53
N GLY A 36 15.40 -1.62 13.79
CA GLY A 36 16.34 -2.04 12.74
C GLY A 36 15.72 -2.53 11.43
N TYR A 37 14.42 -2.31 11.20
CA TYR A 37 13.76 -2.56 9.91
C TYR A 37 13.99 -1.46 8.87
N LEU A 38 14.40 -0.27 9.32
CA LEU A 38 14.71 0.89 8.47
C LEU A 38 16.12 1.39 8.78
N ASN A 39 17.00 1.32 7.78
CA ASN A 39 18.36 1.82 7.88
C ASN A 39 18.40 3.28 7.43
N VAL A 40 18.85 4.16 8.32
CA VAL A 40 18.89 5.61 8.07
C VAL A 40 20.32 6.11 8.26
N PRO A 41 21.03 6.49 7.18
CA PRO A 41 22.34 7.13 7.28
C PRO A 41 22.30 8.35 8.21
N ALA A 42 23.39 8.56 8.96
CA ALA A 42 23.49 9.67 9.88
C ALA A 42 23.31 11.00 9.15
N GLY A 43 22.43 11.84 9.68
CA GLY A 43 22.11 13.12 9.05
C GLY A 43 21.30 13.00 7.76
N LEU A 44 20.72 11.85 7.36
CA LEU A 44 19.84 11.87 6.18
C LEU A 44 18.49 12.51 6.48
N VAL A 45 17.89 12.09 7.60
CA VAL A 45 16.56 12.54 8.03
C VAL A 45 16.67 13.75 8.94
N VAL A 46 15.88 14.79 8.66
CA VAL A 46 15.82 16.06 9.40
C VAL A 46 14.40 16.41 9.83
N ASP A 47 14.28 17.36 10.75
CA ASP A 47 12.98 17.97 11.06
C ASP A 47 12.50 18.80 9.87
N VAL A 48 11.18 18.81 9.64
CA VAL A 48 10.56 19.52 8.51
C VAL A 48 10.91 21.02 8.48
N LYS A 49 11.11 21.65 9.64
CA LYS A 49 11.49 23.07 9.72
C LYS A 49 12.88 23.35 9.15
N THR A 50 13.77 22.35 9.17
CA THR A 50 15.13 22.47 8.61
C THR A 50 15.07 22.56 7.08
N LEU A 51 14.00 22.10 6.45
CA LEU A 51 13.88 22.12 4.99
C LEU A 51 13.68 23.53 4.44
N ASP A 52 13.14 24.46 5.24
CA ASP A 52 12.92 25.85 4.82
C ASP A 52 14.25 26.60 4.57
N ASP A 53 15.35 26.11 5.16
CA ASP A 53 16.69 26.68 5.03
C ASP A 53 17.53 26.01 3.92
N LEU A 54 16.99 24.99 3.23
CA LEU A 54 17.69 24.24 2.18
C LEU A 54 17.24 24.65 0.77
N PRO A 55 18.12 24.56 -0.23
CA PRO A 55 17.73 24.67 -1.64
C PRO A 55 16.69 23.60 -2.03
N ASP A 56 15.75 23.95 -2.91
CA ASP A 56 14.66 23.06 -3.35
C ASP A 56 15.17 21.72 -3.94
N ASP A 57 16.33 21.73 -4.60
CA ASP A 57 16.96 20.56 -5.19
C ASP A 57 17.69 19.66 -4.18
N GLU A 58 17.78 20.07 -2.92
CA GLU A 58 18.31 19.27 -1.81
C GLU A 58 17.20 18.69 -0.92
N VAL A 59 15.92 18.92 -1.24
CA VAL A 59 14.79 18.58 -0.38
C VAL A 59 14.01 17.35 -0.88
N VAL A 60 13.62 16.47 0.04
CA VAL A 60 12.64 15.38 -0.14
C VAL A 60 11.67 15.35 1.03
N LEU A 61 10.37 15.42 0.74
CA LEU A 61 9.30 15.21 1.74
C LEU A 61 8.65 13.85 1.54
N VAL A 62 8.62 13.05 2.59
CA VAL A 62 7.91 11.77 2.62
C VAL A 62 6.65 11.92 3.46
N CYS A 63 5.49 11.96 2.80
CA CYS A 63 4.23 12.31 3.44
C CYS A 63 3.14 11.22 3.33
N THR A 64 2.07 11.38 4.10
CA THR A 64 0.85 10.57 4.00
C THR A 64 -0.17 11.17 3.01
N GLY A 65 -1.17 10.38 2.61
CA GLY A 65 -2.30 10.86 1.80
C GLY A 65 -2.37 10.31 0.38
N SER A 66 -1.69 9.19 0.12
CA SER A 66 -1.62 8.60 -1.21
C SER A 66 -2.97 8.09 -1.74
N GLN A 67 -3.98 7.87 -0.88
CA GLN A 67 -5.33 7.47 -1.26
C GLN A 67 -6.31 8.65 -1.32
N GLY A 68 -5.82 9.88 -1.21
CA GLY A 68 -6.65 11.08 -1.21
C GLY A 68 -7.45 11.27 0.08
N GLU A 69 -6.98 10.71 1.20
CA GLU A 69 -7.60 10.92 2.50
C GLU A 69 -7.64 12.43 2.81
N PRO A 70 -8.81 13.06 3.04
CA PRO A 70 -8.93 14.52 3.04
C PRO A 70 -8.04 15.23 4.08
N MET A 71 -7.85 14.61 5.24
CA MET A 71 -7.06 15.16 6.35
C MET A 71 -5.56 14.84 6.27
N ALA A 72 -5.15 14.03 5.29
CA ALA A 72 -3.75 13.67 5.12
C ALA A 72 -2.94 14.80 4.46
N ALA A 73 -1.62 14.75 4.65
CA ALA A 73 -0.73 15.83 4.25
C ALA A 73 -0.86 16.18 2.76
N LEU A 74 -0.85 15.18 1.88
CA LEU A 74 -0.88 15.39 0.44
C LEU A 74 -2.17 16.07 -0.04
N SER A 75 -3.33 15.64 0.47
CA SER A 75 -4.63 16.24 0.15
C SER A 75 -4.70 17.70 0.61
N ARG A 76 -4.15 18.00 1.79
CA ARG A 76 -4.10 19.37 2.30
C ARG A 76 -3.14 20.25 1.48
N MET A 77 -2.00 19.73 1.05
CA MET A 77 -1.09 20.44 0.13
C MET A 77 -1.78 20.78 -1.20
N ALA A 78 -2.47 19.80 -1.81
CA ALA A 78 -3.22 19.98 -3.06
C ALA A 78 -4.35 21.03 -2.93
N ASN A 79 -4.97 21.13 -1.75
CA ASN A 79 -6.06 22.08 -1.46
C ASN A 79 -5.57 23.42 -0.85
N ARG A 80 -4.26 23.68 -0.79
CA ARG A 80 -3.67 24.90 -0.17
C ARG A 80 -3.98 25.07 1.31
N ASP A 81 -4.22 23.98 2.03
CA ASP A 81 -4.51 23.93 3.47
C ASP A 81 -3.37 23.27 4.26
N HIS A 82 -2.12 23.46 3.85
CA HIS A 82 -0.96 22.87 4.52
C HIS A 82 0.18 23.88 4.61
N GLN A 83 1.06 23.71 5.61
CA GLN A 83 2.26 24.55 5.76
C GLN A 83 3.18 24.49 4.52
N ILE A 84 3.29 23.31 3.93
CA ILE A 84 4.00 23.10 2.66
C ILE A 84 3.10 23.56 1.51
N ARG A 85 3.62 24.48 0.70
CA ARG A 85 2.90 25.13 -0.38
C ARG A 85 3.48 24.69 -1.73
N ILE A 86 2.70 23.95 -2.51
CA ILE A 86 3.12 23.46 -3.84
C ILE A 86 3.44 24.62 -4.80
N VAL A 87 4.57 24.58 -5.48
CA VAL A 87 4.98 25.59 -6.46
C VAL A 87 5.24 24.97 -7.84
N PRO A 88 5.20 25.76 -8.92
CA PRO A 88 5.59 25.26 -10.24
C PRO A 88 7.01 24.69 -10.22
N GLY A 89 7.18 23.49 -10.76
CA GLY A 89 8.46 22.77 -10.76
C GLY A 89 8.56 21.66 -9.71
N ASP A 90 7.70 21.67 -8.69
CA ASP A 90 7.63 20.57 -7.72
C ASP A 90 7.36 19.23 -8.41
N THR A 91 8.02 18.17 -7.94
CA THR A 91 7.71 16.80 -8.36
C THR A 91 7.06 16.04 -7.21
N VAL A 92 5.86 15.52 -7.45
CA VAL A 92 5.10 14.75 -6.47
C VAL A 92 4.95 13.31 -6.94
N ILE A 93 5.44 12.36 -6.15
CA ILE A 93 5.42 10.94 -6.49
C ILE A 93 4.41 10.20 -5.60
N LEU A 94 3.33 9.71 -6.18
CA LEU A 94 2.41 8.78 -5.53
C LEU A 94 2.92 7.35 -5.72
N ALA A 95 3.88 6.96 -4.87
CA ALA A 95 4.47 5.63 -4.84
C ALA A 95 3.54 4.61 -4.14
N SER A 96 2.29 4.49 -4.60
CA SER A 96 1.24 3.67 -4.00
C SER A 96 0.35 2.99 -5.06
N SER A 97 -0.47 2.05 -4.61
CA SER A 97 -1.62 1.58 -5.37
C SER A 97 -2.69 2.68 -5.45
N LEU A 98 -3.65 2.49 -6.33
CA LEU A 98 -4.96 3.15 -6.26
C LEU A 98 -5.93 2.05 -5.83
N ILE A 99 -6.46 2.14 -4.60
CA ILE A 99 -7.41 1.17 -4.08
C ILE A 99 -8.77 1.42 -4.77
N PRO A 100 -9.42 0.38 -5.32
CA PRO A 100 -10.75 0.53 -5.92
C PRO A 100 -11.74 1.19 -4.96
N GLY A 101 -12.46 2.21 -5.43
CA GLY A 101 -13.35 3.06 -4.66
C GLY A 101 -12.77 4.44 -4.29
N ASN A 102 -11.44 4.57 -4.30
CA ASN A 102 -10.75 5.82 -3.97
C ASN A 102 -10.39 6.68 -5.20
N GLU A 103 -10.78 6.29 -6.41
CA GLU A 103 -10.45 6.96 -7.67
C GLU A 103 -10.74 8.46 -7.60
N ASN A 104 -11.96 8.82 -7.20
CA ASN A 104 -12.38 10.23 -7.12
C ASN A 104 -11.57 11.05 -6.12
N ALA A 105 -11.15 10.45 -5.01
CA ALA A 105 -10.34 11.13 -4.00
C ALA A 105 -8.92 11.36 -4.54
N VAL A 106 -8.29 10.31 -5.08
CA VAL A 106 -6.95 10.36 -5.64
C VAL A 106 -6.88 11.32 -6.83
N TYR A 107 -7.81 11.23 -7.79
CA TYR A 107 -7.81 12.11 -8.95
C TYR A 107 -8.03 13.57 -8.59
N ARG A 108 -8.81 13.87 -7.54
CA ARG A 108 -8.95 15.24 -7.04
C ARG A 108 -7.64 15.79 -6.50
N VAL A 109 -6.88 14.98 -5.76
CA VAL A 109 -5.54 15.35 -5.30
C VAL A 109 -4.61 15.58 -6.48
N ILE A 110 -4.54 14.65 -7.44
CA ILE A 110 -3.71 14.79 -8.65
C ILE A 110 -4.08 16.08 -9.40
N ASN A 111 -5.37 16.31 -9.66
CA ASN A 111 -5.83 17.53 -10.34
C ASN A 111 -5.46 18.81 -9.57
N GLY A 112 -5.59 18.80 -8.25
CA GLY A 112 -5.17 19.91 -7.40
C GLY A 112 -3.67 20.19 -7.49
N LEU A 113 -2.84 19.16 -7.41
CA LEU A 113 -1.38 19.27 -7.54
C LEU A 113 -0.98 19.79 -8.92
N THR A 114 -1.53 19.20 -10.00
CA THR A 114 -1.28 19.61 -11.38
C THR A 114 -1.72 21.06 -11.62
N ARG A 115 -2.86 21.49 -11.05
CA ARG A 115 -3.33 22.88 -11.13
C ARG A 115 -2.31 23.88 -10.57
N TRP A 116 -1.50 23.47 -9.60
CA TRP A 116 -0.46 24.31 -9.01
C TRP A 116 0.89 24.24 -9.71
N GLY A 117 0.99 23.48 -10.82
CA GLY A 117 2.20 23.38 -11.63
C GLY A 117 3.17 22.27 -11.22
N ALA A 118 2.72 21.33 -10.37
CA ALA A 118 3.53 20.17 -10.02
C ALA A 118 3.56 19.13 -11.15
N ASN A 119 4.72 18.51 -11.36
CA ASN A 119 4.87 17.28 -12.10
C ASN A 119 4.43 16.09 -11.22
N VAL A 120 3.39 15.36 -11.63
CA VAL A 120 2.80 14.28 -10.82
C VAL A 120 3.14 12.91 -11.40
N VAL A 121 3.92 12.12 -10.66
CA VAL A 121 4.30 10.75 -11.02
C VAL A 121 3.45 9.77 -10.21
N HIS A 122 2.80 8.81 -10.88
CA HIS A 122 1.95 7.82 -10.23
C HIS A 122 1.94 6.50 -11.02
N LYS A 123 1.36 5.43 -10.45
CA LYS A 123 1.33 4.10 -11.08
C LYS A 123 0.74 4.03 -12.50
N GLY A 124 -0.01 5.06 -12.91
CA GLY A 124 -0.64 5.16 -14.23
C GLY A 124 0.32 5.65 -15.32
N ASN A 125 1.38 6.38 -14.95
CA ASN A 125 2.37 6.91 -15.90
C ASN A 125 3.81 6.42 -15.64
N ALA A 126 4.07 5.79 -14.48
CA ALA A 126 5.38 5.22 -14.15
C ALA A 126 5.27 3.96 -13.27
N LYS A 127 6.29 3.09 -13.31
CA LYS A 127 6.34 1.85 -12.51
C LYS A 127 6.83 2.10 -11.07
N VAL A 128 6.14 2.96 -10.34
CA VAL A 128 6.49 3.36 -8.97
C VAL A 128 5.82 2.51 -7.88
N HIS A 129 5.07 1.48 -8.27
CA HIS A 129 4.35 0.60 -7.35
C HIS A 129 4.20 -0.82 -7.91
N VAL A 130 4.22 -1.79 -6.99
CA VAL A 130 3.93 -3.20 -7.22
C VAL A 130 2.97 -3.67 -6.13
N SER A 131 2.11 -4.65 -6.47
CA SER A 131 1.19 -5.28 -5.52
C SER A 131 1.96 -5.89 -4.34
N GLY A 132 1.36 -5.86 -3.15
CA GLY A 132 1.84 -6.61 -1.98
C GLY A 132 1.28 -8.03 -1.87
N HIS A 133 0.39 -8.42 -2.78
CA HIS A 133 -0.27 -9.72 -2.79
C HIS A 133 0.19 -10.56 -3.99
N ALA A 134 0.29 -11.88 -3.78
CA ALA A 134 0.64 -12.86 -4.79
C ALA A 134 -0.35 -12.82 -5.97
N SER A 135 0.20 -12.79 -7.18
CA SER A 135 -0.53 -12.91 -8.43
C SER A 135 -0.82 -14.37 -8.76
N ALA A 136 -1.62 -14.63 -9.80
CA ALA A 136 -2.03 -15.98 -10.17
C ALA A 136 -0.85 -16.95 -10.39
N GLY A 137 0.23 -16.49 -11.04
CA GLY A 137 1.44 -17.29 -11.22
C GLY A 137 2.09 -17.70 -9.89
N GLU A 138 2.25 -16.75 -8.95
CA GLU A 138 2.81 -17.02 -7.62
C GLU A 138 1.90 -17.95 -6.80
N LEU A 139 0.58 -17.81 -6.92
CA LEU A 139 -0.40 -18.70 -6.28
C LEU A 139 -0.33 -20.14 -6.82
N LEU A 140 -0.15 -20.32 -8.14
CA LEU A 140 0.07 -21.65 -8.72
C LEU A 140 1.36 -22.29 -8.20
N TYR A 141 2.46 -21.52 -8.12
CA TYR A 141 3.70 -21.98 -7.51
C TYR A 141 3.48 -22.39 -6.05
N PHE A 142 2.81 -21.54 -5.28
CA PHE A 142 2.50 -21.79 -3.88
C PHE A 142 1.68 -23.07 -3.69
N TYR A 143 0.60 -23.26 -4.46
CA TYR A 143 -0.24 -24.45 -4.33
C TYR A 143 0.47 -25.74 -4.76
N ASN A 144 1.32 -25.70 -5.78
CA ASN A 144 2.16 -26.84 -6.17
C ASN A 144 3.18 -27.25 -5.08
N ILE A 145 3.63 -26.29 -4.27
CA ILE A 145 4.50 -26.55 -3.11
C ILE A 145 3.67 -27.11 -1.93
N CYS A 146 2.58 -26.43 -1.57
CA CYS A 146 1.82 -26.75 -0.36
C CYS A 146 0.98 -28.04 -0.48
N LYS A 147 0.48 -28.36 -1.68
CA LYS A 147 -0.40 -29.51 -1.96
C LYS A 147 -1.50 -29.68 -0.90
N PRO A 148 -2.34 -28.64 -0.69
CA PRO A 148 -3.29 -28.65 0.41
C PRO A 148 -4.36 -29.72 0.22
N LYS A 149 -4.73 -30.43 1.30
CA LYS A 149 -5.82 -31.42 1.27
C LYS A 149 -7.20 -30.78 1.15
N ASN A 150 -7.37 -29.57 1.67
CA ASN A 150 -8.55 -28.72 1.52
C ASN A 150 -8.07 -27.29 1.29
N LEU A 151 -8.79 -26.51 0.50
CA LEU A 151 -8.46 -25.12 0.22
C LEU A 151 -9.64 -24.22 0.58
N MET A 152 -9.36 -23.14 1.32
CA MET A 152 -10.33 -22.07 1.57
C MET A 152 -9.72 -20.74 1.14
N PRO A 153 -10.13 -20.18 -0.03
CA PRO A 153 -9.74 -18.83 -0.40
C PRO A 153 -10.21 -17.81 0.63
N VAL A 154 -9.34 -16.87 0.98
CA VAL A 154 -9.62 -15.79 1.95
C VAL A 154 -9.16 -14.44 1.41
N HIS A 155 -9.51 -13.36 2.11
CA HIS A 155 -9.06 -11.99 1.83
C HIS A 155 -9.34 -11.52 0.39
N GLY A 156 -10.62 -11.44 0.02
CA GLY A 156 -11.03 -10.81 -1.23
C GLY A 156 -12.54 -10.81 -1.45
N GLU A 157 -13.00 -9.92 -2.32
CA GLU A 157 -14.35 -9.99 -2.90
C GLU A 157 -14.60 -11.32 -3.62
N TRP A 158 -15.87 -11.67 -3.83
CA TRP A 158 -16.31 -12.92 -4.48
C TRP A 158 -15.57 -13.28 -5.78
N ARG A 159 -15.28 -12.31 -6.65
CA ARG A 159 -14.51 -12.55 -7.88
C ARG A 159 -13.07 -13.01 -7.60
N HIS A 160 -12.44 -12.48 -6.56
CA HIS A 160 -11.09 -12.90 -6.14
C HIS A 160 -11.12 -14.29 -5.52
N LEU A 161 -12.09 -14.56 -4.64
CA LEU A 161 -12.25 -15.87 -4.00
C LEU A 161 -12.48 -16.97 -5.03
N ARG A 162 -13.36 -16.70 -6.01
CA ARG A 162 -13.63 -17.63 -7.12
C ARG A 162 -12.38 -17.87 -7.97
N ALA A 163 -11.69 -16.81 -8.39
CA ALA A 163 -10.47 -16.95 -9.18
C ALA A 163 -9.41 -17.77 -8.44
N ASN A 164 -9.23 -17.52 -7.14
CA ASN A 164 -8.25 -18.24 -6.33
C ASN A 164 -8.62 -19.73 -6.12
N ALA A 165 -9.91 -20.03 -5.95
CA ALA A 165 -10.41 -21.41 -5.94
C ALA A 165 -10.07 -22.16 -7.23
N GLU A 166 -10.28 -21.54 -8.39
CA GLU A 166 -9.95 -22.16 -9.68
C GLU A 166 -8.45 -22.41 -9.82
N LEU A 167 -7.59 -21.50 -9.33
CA LEU A 167 -6.13 -21.73 -9.32
C LEU A 167 -5.75 -22.95 -8.47
N GLY A 168 -6.36 -23.11 -7.29
CA GLY A 168 -6.17 -24.30 -6.46
C GLY A 168 -6.60 -25.58 -7.17
N ALA A 169 -7.76 -25.56 -7.83
CA ALA A 169 -8.25 -26.69 -8.60
C ALA A 169 -7.30 -27.07 -9.75
N LEU A 170 -6.72 -26.08 -10.45
CA LEU A 170 -5.74 -26.32 -11.53
C LEU A 170 -4.47 -27.03 -11.04
N THR A 171 -4.10 -26.87 -9.77
CA THR A 171 -2.97 -27.58 -9.15
C THR A 171 -3.33 -28.96 -8.57
N GLY A 172 -4.59 -29.39 -8.73
CA GLY A 172 -5.04 -30.73 -8.37
C GLY A 172 -5.80 -30.84 -7.05
N VAL A 173 -6.17 -29.72 -6.41
CA VAL A 173 -7.08 -29.77 -5.25
C VAL A 173 -8.48 -30.18 -5.75
N PRO A 174 -9.09 -31.26 -5.23
CA PRO A 174 -10.44 -31.66 -5.63
C PRO A 174 -11.45 -30.55 -5.37
N LYS A 175 -12.36 -30.28 -6.32
CA LYS A 175 -13.31 -29.16 -6.20
C LYS A 175 -14.22 -29.27 -4.97
N ASP A 176 -14.56 -30.49 -4.57
CA ASP A 176 -15.33 -30.79 -3.35
C ASP A 176 -14.54 -30.61 -2.05
N HIS A 177 -13.22 -30.38 -2.16
CA HIS A 177 -12.33 -30.01 -1.05
C HIS A 177 -12.01 -28.49 -1.05
N ILE A 178 -12.64 -27.71 -1.92
CA ILE A 178 -12.50 -26.25 -1.97
C ILE A 178 -13.75 -25.60 -1.37
N VAL A 179 -13.57 -24.91 -0.26
CA VAL A 179 -14.65 -24.21 0.45
C VAL A 179 -14.51 -22.72 0.19
N ILE A 180 -15.53 -22.10 -0.41
CA ILE A 180 -15.59 -20.63 -0.51
C ILE A 180 -16.61 -20.15 0.52
N ALA A 181 -16.14 -19.40 1.50
CA ALA A 181 -16.92 -18.90 2.62
C ALA A 181 -17.17 -17.38 2.50
N GLU A 182 -18.18 -16.90 3.22
CA GLU A 182 -18.45 -15.49 3.46
C GLU A 182 -18.29 -15.18 4.95
N ASP A 183 -18.33 -13.89 5.31
CA ASP A 183 -18.30 -13.45 6.70
C ASP A 183 -19.37 -14.16 7.54
N GLY A 184 -18.91 -14.75 8.65
CA GLY A 184 -19.72 -15.51 9.60
C GLY A 184 -19.96 -16.98 9.24
N VAL A 185 -19.61 -17.45 8.04
CA VAL A 185 -19.74 -18.88 7.69
C VAL A 185 -18.77 -19.73 8.53
N VAL A 186 -19.27 -20.82 9.11
CA VAL A 186 -18.50 -21.75 9.94
C VAL A 186 -18.14 -22.99 9.12
N VAL A 187 -16.85 -23.36 9.16
CA VAL A 187 -16.31 -24.53 8.45
C VAL A 187 -15.69 -25.48 9.47
N ASP A 188 -16.18 -26.70 9.54
CA ASP A 188 -15.56 -27.76 10.32
C ASP A 188 -14.55 -28.54 9.47
N LEU A 189 -13.46 -28.98 10.09
CA LEU A 189 -12.50 -29.92 9.52
C LEU A 189 -12.55 -31.23 10.32
N ILE A 190 -13.36 -32.18 9.85
CA ILE A 190 -13.56 -33.48 10.52
C ILE A 190 -13.02 -34.58 9.60
N ASP A 191 -12.24 -35.50 10.17
CA ASP A 191 -11.60 -36.61 9.44
C ASP A 191 -10.84 -36.15 8.19
N GLY A 192 -10.21 -34.98 8.28
CA GLY A 192 -9.43 -34.37 7.20
C GLY A 192 -10.26 -33.78 6.05
N LYS A 193 -11.59 -33.64 6.18
CA LYS A 193 -12.47 -33.00 5.19
C LYS A 193 -13.08 -31.70 5.71
N ALA A 194 -12.88 -30.61 4.98
CA ALA A 194 -13.46 -29.31 5.31
C ALA A 194 -14.89 -29.21 4.77
N LYS A 195 -15.85 -28.81 5.61
CA LYS A 195 -17.25 -28.61 5.21
C LYS A 195 -17.85 -27.40 5.92
N ILE A 196 -18.68 -26.67 5.19
CA ILE A 196 -19.54 -25.64 5.82
C ILE A 196 -20.57 -26.34 6.70
N VAL A 197 -20.68 -25.92 7.95
CA VAL A 197 -21.58 -26.53 8.95
C VAL A 197 -22.55 -25.54 9.59
N GLY A 198 -22.35 -24.23 9.41
CA GLY A 198 -23.20 -23.24 10.04
C GLY A 198 -22.83 -21.81 9.71
N LYS A 199 -23.46 -20.88 10.42
CA LYS A 199 -23.21 -19.44 10.31
C LYS A 199 -23.41 -18.76 11.66
N VAL A 200 -22.53 -17.83 11.99
CA VAL A 200 -22.65 -16.90 13.13
C VAL A 200 -22.93 -15.48 12.63
N GLN A 201 -23.38 -14.61 13.54
CA GLN A 201 -23.63 -13.21 13.22
C GLN A 201 -22.29 -12.49 12.92
N ALA A 202 -22.19 -11.88 11.74
CA ALA A 202 -20.99 -11.18 11.28
C ALA A 202 -21.36 -9.96 10.41
N GLY A 203 -22.30 -9.14 10.87
CA GLY A 203 -22.65 -7.88 10.22
C GLY A 203 -21.69 -6.75 10.61
N TYR A 204 -21.76 -5.63 9.88
CA TYR A 204 -21.09 -4.39 10.29
C TYR A 204 -21.66 -3.90 11.63
N VAL A 205 -20.78 -3.44 12.52
CA VAL A 205 -21.10 -2.82 13.82
C VAL A 205 -20.60 -1.40 13.83
#